data_AF-A0A940G986-F1
#
_entry.id   AF-A0A940G986-F1
#
_cell.length_a   1.000
_cell.length_b   1.000
_cell.length_c   1.000
_cell.angle_alpha   90.00
_cell.angle_beta   90.00
_cell.angle_gamma   90.00
#
_symmetry.space_group_name_H-M   'P 1'
#
loop_
_entity.id
_entity.type
_entity.pdbx_description
1 polymer ?
#
loop_
_entity_poly.entity_id
_entity_poly.type
_entity_poly.pdbx_seq_one_letter_code
_entity_poly.pdbx_strand_id
1 'polypeptide(L)'
;MDKNVTFAQKNIALLSGRILLSLLFLFSGVLKFMMGPQMAGMLGQVGLPAPHLMVYLIGLCEVVGGLALVAGYQTRTVAVLLAIWCVATGFVAHMGDPLTLLKNIGLAGGFIILAATTPGSLALDWRRRGALASQN
;
A
#
# COMPACT_ATOMS: atom_id res chain seq x y z
N MET A 1 -21.54 0.12 26.96
CA MET A 1 -21.29 -0.29 25.56
C MET A 1 -20.62 -1.65 25.59
N ASP A 2 -21.10 -2.62 24.81
CA ASP A 2 -20.58 -4.00 24.81
C ASP A 2 -19.14 -4.05 24.26
N LYS A 3 -18.22 -4.65 25.04
CA LYS A 3 -16.80 -4.79 24.68
C LYS A 3 -16.62 -5.59 23.39
N ASN A 4 -17.51 -6.54 23.09
CA ASN A 4 -17.46 -7.36 21.88
C ASN A 4 -17.77 -6.53 20.63
N VAL A 5 -18.74 -5.61 20.74
CA VAL A 5 -19.10 -4.69 19.64
C VAL A 5 -17.93 -3.76 19.31
N THR A 6 -17.27 -3.19 20.33
CA THR A 6 -16.10 -2.33 20.12
C THR A 6 -14.93 -3.06 19.47
N PHE A 7 -14.71 -4.33 19.82
CA PHE A 7 -13.66 -5.15 19.21
C PHE A 7 -13.94 -5.44 17.73
N ALA A 8 -15.17 -5.86 17.39
CA ALA A 8 -15.57 -6.12 16.01
C ALA A 8 -15.46 -4.85 15.14
N GLN A 9 -15.96 -3.72 15.64
CA GLN A 9 -15.88 -2.42 14.95
C GLN A 9 -14.44 -2.03 14.63
N LYS A 10 -13.52 -2.18 15.58
CA LYS A 10 -12.09 -1.87 15.37
C LYS A 10 -11.47 -2.74 14.28
N ASN A 11 -11.77 -4.03 14.25
CA ASN A 11 -11.21 -4.95 13.26
C ASN A 11 -11.74 -4.68 11.85
N ILE A 12 -13.03 -4.37 11.73
CA ILE A 12 -13.64 -3.96 10.46
C ILE A 12 -13.00 -2.66 9.98
N ALA A 13 -12.88 -1.65 10.84
CA ALA A 13 -12.25 -0.38 10.47
C ALA A 13 -10.80 -0.56 9.98
N LEU A 14 -10.01 -1.38 10.66
CA LEU A 14 -8.62 -1.66 10.26
C LEU A 14 -8.53 -2.45 8.95
N LEU A 15 -9.43 -3.41 8.70
CA LEU A 15 -9.48 -4.13 7.43
C LEU A 15 -9.89 -3.18 6.29
N SER A 16 -10.95 -2.39 6.49
CA SER A 16 -11.41 -1.41 5.51
C SER A 16 -10.32 -0.40 5.18
N GLY A 17 -9.60 0.12 6.19
CA GLY A 17 -8.47 1.01 5.96
C GLY A 17 -7.37 0.37 5.10
N ARG A 18 -7.00 -0.89 5.38
CA ARG A 18 -6.03 -1.64 4.56
C ARG A 18 -6.51 -1.82 3.13
N ILE A 19 -7.78 -2.17 2.92
CA ILE A 19 -8.36 -2.31 1.57
C ILE A 19 -8.31 -0.97 0.83
N LEU A 20 -8.84 0.09 1.44
CA LEU A 20 -8.94 1.41 0.80
C LEU A 20 -7.57 1.98 0.44
N LEU A 21 -6.58 1.86 1.33
CA LEU A 21 -5.22 2.30 1.05
C LEU A 21 -4.54 1.45 -0.03
N SER A 22 -4.86 0.16 -0.13
CA SER A 22 -4.29 -0.75 -1.13
C SER A 22 -4.90 -0.62 -2.52
N LEU A 23 -6.16 -0.19 -2.62
CA LEU A 23 -6.92 -0.15 -3.88
C LEU A 23 -6.16 0.60 -4.99
N LEU A 24 -5.59 1.75 -4.65
CA LEU A 24 -4.86 2.56 -5.62
C LEU A 24 -3.64 1.83 -6.19
N PHE A 25 -2.89 1.12 -5.35
CA PHE A 25 -1.71 0.35 -5.75
C PHE A 25 -2.10 -0.86 -6.59
N LEU A 26 -3.13 -1.59 -6.17
CA LEU A 26 -3.63 -2.75 -6.92
C LEU A 26 -4.12 -2.34 -8.31
N PHE A 27 -4.91 -1.27 -8.37
CA PHE A 27 -5.42 -0.75 -9.64
C PHE A 27 -4.28 -0.24 -10.54
N SER A 28 -3.38 0.59 -10.00
CA SER A 28 -2.25 1.14 -10.77
C SER A 28 -1.30 0.04 -11.26
N GLY A 29 -1.02 -0.96 -10.42
CA GLY A 29 -0.11 -2.04 -10.73
C GLY A 29 -0.66 -2.95 -11.82
N VAL A 30 -1.95 -3.34 -11.73
CA VAL A 30 -2.61 -4.12 -12.79
C VAL A 30 -2.61 -3.37 -14.11
N LEU A 31 -2.90 -2.06 -14.10
CA LEU A 31 -2.84 -1.24 -15.32
C LEU A 31 -1.46 -1.23 -15.98
N LYS A 32 -0.37 -1.30 -15.21
CA LYS A 32 1.00 -1.37 -15.77
C LYS A 32 1.29 -2.69 -16.48
N PHE A 33 0.62 -3.77 -16.13
CA PHE A 33 0.68 -5.03 -16.89
C PHE A 33 -0.23 -5.00 -18.12
N MET A 34 -1.41 -4.39 -18.01
CA MET A 34 -2.38 -4.32 -19.12
C MET A 34 -1.96 -3.32 -20.22
N MET A 35 -1.34 -2.21 -19.82
CA MET A 35 -0.99 -1.08 -20.68
C MET A 35 0.51 -0.78 -20.63
N GLY A 36 1.34 -1.82 -20.54
CA GLY A 36 2.79 -1.72 -20.33
C GLY A 36 3.51 -0.76 -21.28
N PRO A 37 3.35 -0.86 -22.62
CA PRO A 37 4.01 0.04 -23.55
C PRO A 37 3.64 1.52 -23.36
N GLN A 38 2.35 1.81 -23.15
CA GLN A 38 1.85 3.17 -22.93
C GLN A 38 2.39 3.75 -21.62
N MET A 39 2.32 2.96 -20.55
CA MET A 39 2.82 3.35 -19.23
C MET A 39 4.35 3.51 -19.21
N ALA A 40 5.09 2.68 -19.95
CA ALA A 40 6.53 2.85 -20.15
C ALA A 40 6.86 4.18 -20.85
N GLY A 41 6.09 4.56 -21.87
CA GLY A 41 6.22 5.87 -22.51
C GLY A 41 6.09 7.04 -21.52
N MET A 42 5.13 6.95 -20.60
CA MET A 42 4.94 7.94 -19.52
C MET A 42 6.13 7.96 -18.55
N LEU A 43 6.63 6.79 -18.13
CA LEU A 43 7.81 6.70 -17.24
C LEU A 43 9.09 7.25 -17.90
N GLY A 44 9.21 7.11 -19.23
CA GLY A 44 10.32 7.68 -19.98
C GLY A 44 10.37 9.21 -19.92
N GLN A 45 9.20 9.87 -19.87
CA GLN A 45 9.12 11.34 -19.72
C GLN A 45 9.61 11.82 -18.35
N VAL A 46 9.53 10.97 -17.34
CA VAL A 46 10.02 11.24 -15.98
C VAL A 46 11.53 10.93 -15.86
N GLY A 47 12.17 10.45 -16.93
CA GLY A 47 13.61 10.21 -16.97
C GLY A 47 14.06 8.90 -16.33
N LEU A 48 13.15 7.94 -16.10
CA LEU A 48 13.54 6.64 -15.56
C LEU A 48 14.38 5.85 -16.58
N PRO A 49 15.50 5.25 -16.17
CA PRO A 49 16.28 4.36 -17.04
C PRO A 49 15.48 3.09 -17.35
N ALA A 50 15.63 2.58 -18.59
CA ALA A 50 14.96 1.36 -19.04
C ALA A 50 13.45 1.32 -18.73
N PRO A 51 12.64 2.29 -19.20
CA PRO A 51 11.24 2.46 -18.78
C PRO A 51 10.36 1.23 -19.07
N HIS A 52 10.66 0.49 -20.14
CA HIS A 52 9.96 -0.76 -20.47
C HIS A 52 10.19 -1.89 -19.47
N LEU A 53 11.34 -1.93 -18.79
CA LEU A 53 11.57 -2.87 -17.69
C LEU A 53 10.97 -2.34 -16.39
N MET A 54 11.21 -1.05 -16.11
CA MET A 54 10.73 -0.40 -14.89
C MET A 54 9.21 -0.45 -14.75
N VAL A 55 8.45 -0.33 -15.84
CA VAL A 55 6.98 -0.35 -15.78
C VAL A 55 6.45 -1.64 -15.15
N TYR A 56 7.01 -2.80 -15.51
CA TYR A 56 6.56 -4.09 -15.00
C TYR A 56 7.10 -4.37 -13.60
N LEU A 57 8.32 -3.92 -13.29
CA LEU A 57 8.86 -4.01 -11.92
C LEU A 57 8.06 -3.15 -10.95
N ILE A 58 7.73 -1.92 -11.34
CA ILE A 58 6.85 -1.04 -10.57
C ILE A 58 5.48 -1.70 -10.40
N GLY A 59 4.88 -2.17 -11.49
CA GLY A 59 3.57 -2.84 -11.44
C GLY A 59 3.58 -4.05 -10.49
N LEU A 60 4.64 -4.85 -10.52
CA LEU A 60 4.81 -5.99 -9.63
C LEU A 60 4.88 -5.55 -8.16
N CYS A 61 5.71 -4.55 -7.85
CA CYS A 61 5.84 -4.01 -6.50
C CYS A 61 4.52 -3.44 -5.97
N GLU A 62 3.76 -2.72 -6.81
CA GLU A 62 2.46 -2.16 -6.43
C GLU A 62 1.42 -3.26 -6.15
N VAL A 63 1.33 -4.28 -7.02
CA VAL A 63 0.40 -5.40 -6.81
C VAL A 63 0.78 -6.20 -5.57
N VAL A 64 2.05 -6.59 -5.42
CA VAL A 64 2.51 -7.39 -4.28
C VAL A 64 2.36 -6.60 -2.98
N GLY A 65 2.73 -5.32 -2.97
CA GLY A 65 2.59 -4.45 -1.81
C GLY A 65 1.12 -4.28 -1.40
N GLY A 66 0.23 -4.01 -2.36
CA GLY A 66 -1.21 -3.90 -2.12
C GLY A 66 -1.81 -5.20 -1.58
N LEU A 67 -1.48 -6.35 -2.17
CA LEU A 67 -1.99 -7.64 -1.72
C LEU A 67 -1.47 -8.01 -0.33
N ALA A 68 -0.19 -7.76 -0.05
CA ALA A 68 0.40 -7.99 1.26
C ALA A 68 -0.29 -7.15 2.34
N LEU A 69 -0.63 -5.89 2.02
CA LEU A 69 -1.32 -5.01 2.96
C LEU A 69 -2.78 -5.45 3.21
N VAL A 70 -3.54 -5.80 2.16
CA VAL A 70 -4.90 -6.36 2.31
C VAL A 70 -4.88 -7.63 3.17
N ALA A 71 -3.96 -8.55 2.89
CA ALA A 71 -3.79 -9.77 3.68
C ALA A 71 -3.34 -9.49 5.13
N GLY A 72 -2.73 -8.33 5.38
CA GLY A 72 -2.15 -7.97 6.66
C GLY A 72 -0.91 -8.79 6.96
N TYR A 73 -0.08 -8.99 5.94
CA TYR A 73 1.22 -9.64 6.02
C TYR A 73 2.31 -8.57 6.12
N GLN A 74 3.08 -8.60 7.21
CA GLN A 74 4.12 -7.60 7.51
C GLN A 74 3.60 -6.15 7.40
N THR A 75 2.38 -5.92 7.91
CA THR A 75 1.59 -4.70 7.71
C THR A 75 2.37 -3.44 8.03
N ARG A 76 3.16 -3.43 9.12
CA ARG A 76 4.01 -2.29 9.50
C ARG A 76 5.09 -2.00 8.46
N THR A 77 5.83 -3.04 8.06
CA THR A 77 6.92 -2.91 7.07
C THR A 77 6.36 -2.48 5.73
N VAL A 78 5.32 -3.15 5.24
CA VAL A 78 4.67 -2.83 3.96
C VAL A 78 4.11 -1.41 3.97
N ALA A 79 3.43 -0.99 5.05
CA ALA A 79 2.92 0.38 5.16
C ALA A 79 4.04 1.42 5.13
N VAL A 80 5.16 1.22 5.84
CA VAL A 80 6.31 2.15 5.77
C VAL A 80 6.88 2.24 4.36
N LEU A 81 7.05 1.10 3.69
CA LEU A 81 7.55 1.06 2.31
C LEU A 81 6.61 1.79 1.35
N LEU A 82 5.30 1.57 1.45
CA LEU A 82 4.30 2.26 0.62
C LEU A 82 4.18 3.75 0.96
N ALA A 83 4.42 4.16 2.20
CA ALA A 83 4.50 5.58 2.57
C ALA A 83 5.68 6.27 1.88
N ILE A 84 6.86 5.67 1.96
CA ILE A 84 8.07 6.16 1.27
C ILE A 84 7.84 6.19 -0.25
N TRP A 85 7.23 5.13 -0.78
CA TRP A 85 6.86 5.05 -2.20
C TRP A 85 5.97 6.21 -2.64
N CYS A 86 4.91 6.51 -1.88
CA CYS A 86 4.01 7.62 -2.17
C CYS A 86 4.74 8.96 -2.16
N VAL A 87 5.58 9.22 -1.16
CA VAL A 87 6.40 10.44 -1.12
C VAL A 87 7.29 10.49 -2.37
N ALA A 88 8.08 9.44 -2.62
CA ALA A 88 8.97 9.40 -3.77
C ALA A 88 8.22 9.63 -5.10
N THR A 89 7.12 8.91 -5.33
CA THR A 89 6.32 9.01 -6.56
C THR A 89 5.68 10.40 -6.72
N GLY A 90 5.18 10.98 -5.63
CA GLY A 90 4.65 12.34 -5.63
C GLY A 90 5.68 13.36 -6.13
N PHE A 91 6.87 13.34 -5.53
CA PHE A 91 7.94 14.29 -5.85
C PHE A 91 8.61 14.03 -7.20
N VAL A 92 8.73 12.75 -7.62
CA VAL A 92 9.41 12.38 -8.87
C VAL A 92 8.49 12.51 -10.09
N ALA A 93 7.24 12.04 -10.00
CA ALA A 93 6.35 11.91 -11.15
C ALA A 93 5.21 12.93 -11.19
N HIS A 94 4.89 13.60 -10.07
CA HIS A 94 3.67 14.40 -9.95
C HIS A 94 3.89 15.82 -9.42
N MET A 95 5.13 16.32 -9.40
CA MET A 95 5.45 17.70 -9.03
C MET A 95 4.69 18.76 -9.83
N GLY A 96 4.45 18.51 -11.12
CA GLY A 96 3.66 19.38 -12.00
C GLY A 96 2.13 19.22 -11.89
N ASP A 97 1.65 18.31 -11.04
CA ASP A 97 0.22 18.04 -10.82
C ASP A 97 -0.09 18.09 -9.31
N PRO A 98 -0.43 19.27 -8.77
CA PRO A 98 -0.59 19.47 -7.32
C PRO A 98 -1.65 18.55 -6.68
N LEU A 99 -2.73 18.22 -7.39
CA LEU A 99 -3.78 17.35 -6.84
C LEU A 99 -3.28 15.91 -6.74
N THR A 100 -2.58 15.42 -7.76
CA THR A 100 -2.00 14.07 -7.72
C THR A 100 -0.84 13.96 -6.74
N LEU A 101 -0.05 15.03 -6.58
CA LEU A 101 0.97 15.14 -5.53
C LEU A 101 0.32 15.04 -4.13
N LEU A 102 -0.65 15.90 -3.83
CA LEU A 102 -1.34 15.91 -2.53
C LEU A 102 -2.05 14.59 -2.23
N LYS A 103 -2.63 13.92 -3.23
CA LYS A 103 -3.16 12.56 -3.10
C LYS A 103 -2.09 11.59 -2.57
N ASN A 104 -0.89 11.60 -3.15
CA ASN A 104 0.21 10.74 -2.70
C ASN A 104 0.67 11.11 -1.29
N ILE A 105 0.78 12.39 -0.95
CA ILE A 105 1.13 12.82 0.41
C ILE A 105 0.06 12.39 1.43
N GLY A 106 -1.22 12.50 1.08
CA GLY A 106 -2.33 12.02 1.90
C GLY A 106 -2.29 10.51 2.13
N LEU A 107 -2.01 9.72 1.08
CA LEU A 107 -1.81 8.27 1.19
C LEU A 107 -0.62 7.92 2.09
N ALA A 108 0.51 8.62 1.94
CA ALA A 108 1.67 8.44 2.81
C ALA A 108 1.29 8.66 4.29
N GLY A 109 0.53 9.71 4.59
CA GLY A 109 -0.01 9.93 5.94
C GLY A 109 -0.88 8.77 6.45
N GLY A 110 -1.79 8.26 5.60
CA GLY A 110 -2.61 7.10 5.92
C GLY A 110 -1.79 5.85 6.22
N PHE A 111 -0.72 5.60 5.45
CA PHE A 111 0.20 4.49 5.69
C PHE A 111 1.03 4.67 6.96
N ILE A 112 1.49 5.88 7.28
CA ILE A 112 2.23 6.16 8.52
C ILE A 112 1.34 5.87 9.74
N ILE A 113 0.08 6.33 9.70
CA ILE A 113 -0.91 6.03 10.75
C ILE A 113 -1.10 4.51 10.85
N LEU A 114 -1.30 3.83 9.73
CA LEU A 114 -1.46 2.38 9.72
C LEU A 114 -0.25 1.66 10.32
N ALA A 115 0.96 2.08 9.98
CA ALA A 115 2.21 1.52 10.51
C ALA A 115 2.37 1.73 12.03
N ALA A 116 1.77 2.78 12.58
CA ALA A 116 1.74 3.07 14.02
C ALA A 116 0.62 2.30 14.75
N THR A 117 -0.29 1.64 14.04
CA THR A 117 -1.42 0.89 14.62
C THR A 117 -1.21 -0.62 14.58
N THR A 118 -1.96 -1.35 15.42
CA THR A 118 -2.05 -2.81 15.34
C THR A 118 -2.80 -3.21 14.06
N PRO A 119 -2.36 -4.25 13.33
CA PRO A 119 -2.95 -4.65 12.05
C PRO A 119 -4.38 -5.22 12.12
N GLY A 120 -4.91 -5.45 13.33
CA GLY A 120 -6.23 -6.04 13.59
C GLY A 120 -6.22 -7.57 13.60
N SER A 121 -7.21 -8.19 14.21
CA SER A 121 -7.30 -9.66 14.36
C SER A 121 -7.52 -10.40 13.03
N LEU A 122 -8.05 -9.68 12.04
CA LEU A 122 -8.26 -10.18 10.68
C LEU A 122 -6.98 -10.13 9.81
N ALA A 123 -5.86 -9.66 10.33
CA ALA A 123 -4.57 -9.69 9.63
C ALA A 123 -3.82 -11.00 9.86
N LEU A 124 -3.06 -11.46 8.87
CA LEU A 124 -2.16 -12.61 9.02
C LEU A 124 -1.10 -12.41 10.11
N ASP A 125 -0.63 -11.17 10.30
CA ASP A 125 0.30 -10.82 11.37
C ASP A 125 -0.25 -11.08 12.77
N TRP A 126 -1.56 -10.98 12.98
CA TRP A 126 -2.19 -11.28 14.27
C TRP A 126 -2.14 -12.77 14.58
N ARG A 127 -2.43 -13.61 13.59
CA ARG A 127 -2.37 -15.08 13.72
C ARG A 127 -0.96 -15.54 14.10
N ARG A 128 0.08 -14.92 13.53
CA ARG A 128 1.48 -15.20 13.87
C ARG A 128 1.83 -14.85 15.33
N ARG A 129 1.34 -13.73 15.86
CA ARG A 129 1.57 -13.37 17.28
C ARG A 129 0.90 -14.35 18.23
N GLY A 130 -0.31 -14.81 17.91
CA GLY A 130 -1.00 -15.84 18.70
C GLY A 130 -0.24 -17.17 18.73
N ALA A 131 0.27 -17.62 17.58
CA ALA A 131 1.05 -18.86 17.47
C ALA A 131 2.39 -18.83 18.23
N LEU A 132 3.07 -17.68 18.26
CA LEU A 132 4.30 -17.50 19.04
C LEU A 132 4.03 -17.44 20.54
N ALA A 133 2.89 -16.89 20.96
CA ALA A 133 2.52 -16.80 22.37
C ALA A 133 2.12 -18.16 22.98
N SER A 134 1.68 -19.14 22.17
CA SER A 134 1.34 -20.48 22.65
C SER A 134 2.54 -21.43 22.79
N GLN A 135 3.74 -20.98 22.42
CA GLN A 135 4.97 -21.78 22.45
C GLN A 135 5.90 -21.44 23.63
N ASN A 136 5.51 -20.48 24.48
CA ASN A 136 6.21 -20.05 25.70
C ASN A 136 5.34 -20.31 26.92
#